data_AF-A0A2R6FWQ9-F1
#
_entry.id   AF-A0A2R6FWQ9-F1
#
_cell.length_a   1.000
_cell.length_b   1.000
_cell.length_c   1.000
_cell.angle_alpha   90.00
_cell.angle_beta   90.00
_cell.angle_gamma   90.00
#
_symmetry.space_group_name_H-M   'P 1'
#
loop_
_entity.id
_entity.type
_entity.pdbx_description
1 polymer ?
#
loop_
_entity_poly.entity_id
_entity_poly.type
_entity_poly.pdbx_seq_one_letter_code
_entity_poly.pdbx_strand_id
1 'polypeptide(L)'
;MVTDLDKNPETARSLTERGTPVAVHAHGDNEPLVRDVVPTLDIQNVLATTQAAPVGPARNVGGFTDGDRAAFLADHCGARRLQFVGWDFDDDSVGSMKRQKLAWAERLLYWLERHRNERFGVLDGRRGGIDTDALPIE
;
A
#
# COMPACT_ATOMS: atom_id res chain seq x y z
N MET A 1 -7.95 6.46 -2.87
CA MET A 1 -7.32 5.30 -3.55
C MET A 1 -5.83 5.31 -3.25
N VAL A 2 -5.17 4.15 -3.18
CA VAL A 2 -3.70 4.05 -3.16
C VAL A 2 -3.28 3.27 -4.40
N THR A 3 -2.26 3.75 -5.12
CA THR A 3 -1.90 3.19 -6.44
C THR A 3 -0.47 3.50 -6.85
N ASP A 4 0.12 2.61 -7.61
CA ASP A 4 1.40 2.77 -8.32
C ASP A 4 1.24 3.25 -9.78
N LEU A 5 -0.02 3.39 -10.22
CA LEU A 5 -0.47 3.80 -11.56
C LEU A 5 -0.34 2.73 -12.67
N ASP A 6 0.04 1.48 -12.36
CA ASP A 6 0.34 0.44 -13.35
C ASP A 6 -0.85 0.00 -14.23
N LYS A 7 -2.04 -0.13 -13.63
CA LYS A 7 -3.21 -0.77 -14.27
C LYS A 7 -4.33 0.20 -14.61
N ASN A 8 -4.64 1.12 -13.71
CA ASN A 8 -5.87 1.90 -13.77
C ASN A 8 -5.64 3.42 -13.64
N PRO A 9 -4.76 4.04 -14.46
CA PRO A 9 -4.49 5.47 -14.38
C PRO A 9 -5.74 6.33 -14.63
N GLU A 10 -6.65 5.89 -15.51
CA GLU A 10 -7.92 6.58 -15.76
C GLU A 10 -8.86 6.57 -14.54
N THR A 11 -8.78 5.54 -13.70
CA THR A 11 -9.52 5.54 -12.42
C THR A 11 -8.94 6.58 -11.47
N ALA A 12 -7.62 6.69 -11.38
CA ALA A 12 -6.98 7.74 -10.58
C ALA A 12 -7.39 9.13 -11.07
N ARG A 13 -7.35 9.37 -12.38
CA ARG A 13 -7.79 10.63 -13.01
C ARG A 13 -9.23 10.97 -12.60
N SER A 14 -10.18 10.07 -12.88
CA SER A 14 -11.60 10.33 -12.59
C SER A 14 -11.87 10.55 -11.10
N LEU A 15 -11.16 9.85 -10.21
CA LEU A 15 -11.29 10.06 -8.77
C LEU A 15 -10.78 11.45 -8.35
N THR A 16 -9.60 11.86 -8.84
CA THR A 16 -9.05 13.19 -8.50
C THR A 16 -9.93 14.32 -9.03
N GLU A 17 -10.46 14.21 -10.25
CA GLU A 17 -11.40 15.20 -10.83
C GLU A 17 -12.71 15.33 -10.02
N ARG A 18 -13.11 14.26 -9.33
CA ARG A 18 -14.30 14.24 -8.46
C ARG A 18 -14.00 14.68 -7.02
N GLY A 19 -12.78 15.13 -6.74
CA GLY A 19 -12.38 15.52 -5.38
C GLY A 19 -12.08 14.36 -4.44
N THR A 20 -11.92 13.14 -4.95
CA THR A 20 -11.55 11.98 -4.12
C THR A 20 -10.02 11.86 -4.03
N PRO A 21 -9.43 11.86 -2.83
CA PRO A 21 -7.98 11.75 -2.67
C PRO A 21 -7.40 10.45 -3.24
N VAL A 22 -6.31 10.59 -3.98
CA VAL A 22 -5.50 9.48 -4.53
C VAL A 22 -4.08 9.60 -4.01
N ALA A 23 -3.66 8.62 -3.21
CA ALA A 23 -2.27 8.46 -2.83
C ALA A 23 -1.52 7.73 -3.95
N VAL A 24 -0.64 8.44 -4.63
CA VAL A 24 0.21 7.89 -5.69
C VAL A 24 1.54 7.51 -5.06
N HIS A 25 2.00 6.28 -5.26
CA HIS A 25 3.27 5.82 -4.71
C HIS A 25 4.36 5.71 -5.78
N ALA A 26 5.51 6.33 -5.57
CA ALA A 26 6.66 6.20 -6.45
C ALA A 26 7.64 5.12 -5.95
N HIS A 27 8.11 4.28 -6.86
CA HIS A 27 9.14 3.27 -6.65
C HIS A 27 10.06 3.16 -7.87
N GLY A 28 11.05 2.26 -7.81
CA GLY A 28 12.21 2.31 -8.72
C GLY A 28 11.92 2.16 -10.21
N ASP A 29 10.82 1.50 -10.59
CA ASP A 29 10.47 1.17 -11.98
C ASP A 29 9.23 1.89 -12.52
N ASN A 30 8.50 2.66 -11.69
CA ASN A 30 7.32 3.41 -12.15
C ASN A 30 7.57 4.90 -12.44
N GLU A 31 8.84 5.35 -12.47
CA GLU A 31 9.17 6.75 -12.79
C GLU A 31 8.53 7.24 -14.10
N PRO A 32 8.57 6.50 -15.23
CA PRO A 32 7.92 6.95 -16.45
C PRO A 32 6.40 7.15 -16.28
N LEU A 33 5.72 6.21 -15.62
CA LEU A 33 4.29 6.31 -15.33
C LEU A 33 3.96 7.52 -14.45
N VAL A 34 4.77 7.78 -13.43
CA VAL A 34 4.59 8.95 -12.56
C VAL A 34 4.74 10.25 -13.38
N ARG A 35 5.75 10.33 -14.25
CA ARG A 35 5.97 11.51 -15.11
C ARG A 35 4.85 11.74 -16.11
N ASP A 36 4.28 10.66 -16.66
CA ASP A 36 3.26 10.76 -17.70
C ASP A 36 1.86 10.99 -17.11
N VAL A 37 1.52 10.33 -16.00
CA VAL A 37 0.15 10.30 -15.48
C VAL A 37 -0.10 11.39 -14.45
N VAL A 38 0.81 11.61 -13.48
CA VAL A 38 0.57 12.56 -12.38
C VAL A 38 0.26 13.98 -12.87
N PRO A 39 0.93 14.55 -13.89
CA PRO A 39 0.59 15.88 -14.41
C PRO A 39 -0.83 16.00 -14.98
N THR A 40 -1.48 14.86 -15.22
CA THR A 40 -2.82 14.79 -15.80
C THR A 40 -3.93 14.62 -14.74
N LEU A 41 -3.56 14.48 -13.47
CA LEU A 41 -4.46 14.38 -12.33
C LEU A 41 -4.76 15.78 -11.75
N ASP A 42 -5.88 15.92 -11.04
CA ASP A 42 -6.08 17.11 -10.20
C ASP A 42 -5.16 17.02 -8.97
N ILE A 43 -4.06 17.77 -9.00
CA ILE A 43 -2.99 17.71 -8.01
C ILE A 43 -3.44 18.08 -6.59
N GLN A 44 -4.53 18.84 -6.43
CA GLN A 44 -5.07 19.16 -5.10
C GLN A 44 -5.60 17.90 -4.38
N ASN A 45 -5.92 16.86 -5.15
CA ASN A 45 -6.43 15.58 -4.67
C ASN A 45 -5.38 14.47 -4.74
N VAL A 46 -4.10 14.80 -4.97
CA VAL A 46 -3.01 13.83 -5.02
C VAL A 46 -2.15 13.90 -3.77
N LEU A 47 -1.99 12.76 -3.10
CA LEU A 47 -1.01 12.58 -2.03
C LEU A 47 0.21 11.84 -2.59
N ALA A 48 1.36 12.50 -2.65
CA ALA A 48 2.61 11.88 -3.08
C ALA A 48 3.19 10.97 -1.98
N THR A 49 3.38 9.70 -2.30
CA THR A 49 4.02 8.71 -1.42
C THR A 49 5.17 7.99 -2.13
N THR A 50 6.00 7.27 -1.37
CA THR A 50 7.17 6.57 -1.95
C THR A 50 7.53 5.31 -1.16
N GLN A 51 8.22 4.37 -1.82
CA GLN A 51 8.90 3.24 -1.19
C GLN A 51 10.32 3.58 -0.68
N ALA A 52 10.87 4.73 -1.06
CA ALA A 52 12.20 5.18 -0.66
C ALA A 52 12.16 6.15 0.54
N ALA A 53 13.32 6.69 0.92
CA ALA A 53 13.37 7.83 1.82
C ALA A 53 12.60 9.02 1.20
N PRO A 54 11.62 9.62 1.91
CA PRO A 54 10.81 10.69 1.35
C PRO A 54 11.65 11.95 1.09
N VAL A 55 11.40 12.59 -0.05
CA VAL A 55 12.04 13.87 -0.43
C VAL A 55 10.95 14.91 -0.72
N GLY A 56 11.15 16.14 -0.25
CA GLY A 56 10.24 17.26 -0.50
C GLY A 56 8.81 16.99 0.00
N PRO A 57 7.78 17.10 -0.87
CA PRO A 57 6.39 16.91 -0.46
C PRO A 57 6.00 15.44 -0.28
N ALA A 58 6.82 14.48 -0.75
CA ALA A 58 6.50 13.07 -0.59
C ALA A 58 6.45 12.67 0.89
N ARG A 59 5.56 11.73 1.23
CA ARG A 59 5.46 11.13 2.56
C ARG A 59 5.54 9.62 2.45
N ASN A 60 6.30 8.99 3.33
CA ASN A 60 6.33 7.53 3.44
C ASN A 60 5.80 7.14 4.82
N VAL A 61 4.56 6.66 4.85
CA VAL A 61 3.86 6.23 6.08
C VAL A 61 3.95 4.72 6.31
N GLY A 62 4.74 4.01 5.50
CA GLY A 62 4.89 2.56 5.55
C GLY A 62 4.08 1.83 4.48
N GLY A 63 4.12 0.49 4.56
CA GLY A 63 3.62 -0.41 3.52
C GLY A 63 4.57 -0.57 2.33
N PHE A 64 4.37 -1.64 1.59
CA PHE A 64 5.14 -2.03 0.42
C PHE A 64 4.28 -2.00 -0.84
N THR A 65 3.23 -2.83 -0.93
CA THR A 65 2.30 -2.86 -2.06
C THR A 65 1.17 -1.83 -1.89
N ASP A 66 0.37 -1.58 -2.92
CA ASP A 66 -0.80 -0.70 -2.83
C ASP A 66 -1.74 -1.06 -1.67
N GLY A 67 -1.99 -2.36 -1.46
CA GLY A 67 -2.95 -2.85 -0.48
C GLY A 67 -2.51 -2.60 0.96
N ASP A 68 -1.31 -3.05 1.33
CA ASP A 68 -0.80 -2.83 2.69
C ASP A 68 -0.43 -1.36 2.90
N ARG A 69 0.07 -0.63 1.89
CA ARG A 69 0.24 0.83 1.99
C ARG A 69 -1.08 1.54 2.28
N ALA A 70 -2.19 1.10 1.70
CA ALA A 70 -3.51 1.64 2.04
C ALA A 70 -3.85 1.42 3.53
N ALA A 71 -3.47 0.28 4.11
CA ALA A 71 -3.67 0.01 5.53
C ALA A 71 -2.82 0.94 6.42
N PHE A 72 -1.53 1.11 6.09
CA PHE A 72 -0.64 2.03 6.80
C PHE A 72 -1.09 3.50 6.69
N LEU A 73 -1.53 3.92 5.50
CA LEU A 73 -2.07 5.27 5.30
C LEU A 73 -3.35 5.49 6.12
N ALA A 74 -4.26 4.51 6.13
CA ALA A 74 -5.47 4.58 6.94
C ALA A 74 -5.16 4.62 8.44
N ASP A 75 -4.21 3.82 8.91
CA ASP A 75 -3.72 3.87 10.30
C ASP A 75 -3.13 5.24 10.66
N HIS A 76 -2.26 5.79 9.80
CA HIS A 76 -1.67 7.12 9.98
C HIS A 76 -2.74 8.22 10.09
N CYS A 77 -3.84 8.09 9.37
CA CYS A 77 -4.99 9.00 9.45
C CYS A 77 -5.93 8.72 10.64
N GLY A 78 -5.59 7.80 11.54
CA GLY A 78 -6.38 7.50 12.74
C GLY A 78 -7.61 6.63 12.49
N ALA A 79 -7.59 5.78 11.45
CA ALA A 79 -8.71 4.88 11.17
C ALA A 79 -9.00 3.96 12.37
N ARG A 80 -10.24 4.00 12.87
CA ARG A 80 -10.70 3.18 14.00
C ARG A 80 -10.69 1.67 13.69
N ARG A 81 -10.88 1.29 12.43
CA ARG A 81 -10.94 -0.11 11.98
C ARG A 81 -10.36 -0.23 10.58
N LEU A 82 -9.68 -1.34 10.31
CA LEU A 82 -9.23 -1.74 8.98
C LEU A 82 -10.01 -2.97 8.52
N GLN A 83 -10.45 -2.97 7.27
CA GLN A 83 -11.11 -4.11 6.63
C GLN A 83 -10.37 -4.44 5.33
N PHE A 84 -10.01 -5.71 5.19
CA PHE A 84 -9.22 -6.21 4.08
C PHE A 84 -10.13 -7.09 3.22
N VAL A 85 -10.37 -6.65 1.98
CA VAL A 85 -11.27 -7.34 1.04
C VAL A 85 -10.45 -7.78 -0.17
N GLY A 86 -10.66 -9.01 -0.64
CA GLY A 86 -10.05 -9.53 -1.87
C GLY A 86 -8.55 -9.84 -1.75
N TRP A 87 -8.07 -10.15 -0.54
CA TRP A 87 -6.70 -10.63 -0.34
C TRP A 87 -6.64 -12.14 -0.50
N ASP A 88 -5.66 -12.60 -1.26
CA ASP A 88 -5.24 -14.00 -1.31
C ASP A 88 -3.72 -14.03 -1.29
N PHE A 89 -3.15 -14.47 -0.18
CA PHE A 89 -1.69 -14.57 -0.01
C PHE A 89 -1.13 -15.84 -0.65
N ASP A 90 -1.98 -16.85 -0.89
CA ASP A 90 -1.60 -18.16 -1.42
C ASP A 90 -2.05 -18.30 -2.89
N ASP A 91 -2.26 -17.18 -3.59
CA ASP A 91 -2.64 -17.17 -5.00
C ASP A 91 -1.51 -17.75 -5.86
N ASP A 92 -1.60 -19.05 -6.14
CA ASP A 92 -0.63 -19.78 -6.95
C ASP A 92 -0.64 -19.36 -8.43
N SER A 93 -1.66 -18.63 -8.89
CA SER A 93 -1.76 -18.16 -10.27
C SER A 93 -0.80 -17.00 -10.57
N VAL A 94 -0.32 -16.30 -9.53
CA VAL A 94 0.58 -15.15 -9.71
C VAL A 94 2.03 -15.59 -9.89
N GLY A 95 2.83 -14.80 -10.61
CA GLY A 95 4.26 -15.07 -10.78
C GLY A 95 5.07 -15.01 -9.48
N SER A 96 6.28 -15.57 -9.50
CA SER A 96 7.19 -15.64 -8.33
C SER A 96 7.44 -14.29 -7.66
N MET A 97 7.63 -13.23 -8.47
CA MET A 97 7.80 -11.87 -7.96
C MET A 97 6.57 -11.40 -7.16
N LYS A 98 5.36 -11.62 -7.67
CA LYS A 98 4.13 -11.20 -7.00
C LYS A 98 3.91 -11.99 -5.70
N ARG A 99 4.24 -13.28 -5.66
CA ARG A 99 4.24 -14.08 -4.41
C ARG A 99 5.19 -13.50 -3.36
N GLN A 100 6.39 -13.07 -3.76
CA GLN A 100 7.32 -12.39 -2.84
C GLN A 100 6.75 -11.07 -2.32
N LYS A 101 6.08 -10.27 -3.18
CA LYS A 101 5.40 -9.04 -2.75
C LYS A 101 4.28 -9.33 -1.74
N LEU A 102 3.50 -10.40 -1.96
CA LEU A 102 2.43 -10.83 -1.04
C LEU A 102 2.99 -11.26 0.32
N ALA A 103 4.10 -12.02 0.33
CA ALA A 103 4.76 -12.42 1.57
C ALA A 103 5.31 -11.22 2.36
N TRP A 104 5.75 -10.14 1.69
CA TRP A 104 6.11 -8.89 2.37
C TRP A 104 4.89 -8.14 2.90
N ALA A 105 3.81 -8.07 2.13
CA ALA A 105 2.57 -7.45 2.59
C ALA A 105 2.01 -8.17 3.82
N GLU A 106 2.05 -9.51 3.86
CA GLU A 106 1.67 -10.31 5.02
C GLU A 106 2.47 -9.94 6.27
N ARG A 107 3.80 -9.87 6.15
CA ARG A 107 4.70 -9.45 7.25
C ARG A 107 4.38 -8.05 7.75
N LEU A 108 4.19 -7.09 6.85
CA LEU A 108 3.92 -5.70 7.20
C LEU A 108 2.53 -5.52 7.82
N LEU A 109 1.53 -6.27 7.36
CA LEU A 109 0.22 -6.29 8.01
C LEU A 109 0.28 -6.92 9.40
N TYR A 110 1.11 -7.94 9.62
CA TYR A 110 1.34 -8.49 10.94
C TYR A 110 2.02 -7.49 11.89
N TRP A 111 3.01 -6.75 11.39
CA TRP A 111 3.60 -5.64 12.14
C TRP A 111 2.54 -4.59 12.51
N LEU A 112 1.70 -4.19 11.56
CA LEU A 112 0.66 -3.18 11.78
C LEU A 112 -0.43 -3.68 12.75
N GLU A 113 -0.79 -4.97 12.69
CA GLU A 113 -1.70 -5.63 13.64
C GLU A 113 -1.19 -5.44 15.08
N ARG A 114 0.10 -5.71 15.30
CA ARG A 114 0.78 -5.57 16.60
C ARG A 114 0.83 -4.12 17.05
N HIS A 115 1.23 -3.21 16.16
CA HIS A 115 1.29 -1.77 16.43
C HIS A 115 -0.07 -1.20 16.87
N ARG A 116 -1.16 -1.66 16.26
CA ARG A 116 -2.53 -1.25 16.58
C ARG A 116 -3.15 -1.98 17.78
N ASN A 117 -2.48 -2.99 18.32
CA ASN A 117 -3.05 -3.90 19.33
C ASN A 117 -4.42 -4.46 18.88
N GLU A 118 -4.54 -4.82 17.60
CA GLU A 118 -5.76 -5.33 16.95
C GLU A 118 -5.52 -6.78 16.47
N ARG A 119 -6.56 -7.44 15.96
CA ARG A 119 -6.42 -8.70 15.19
C ARG A 119 -7.05 -8.50 13.82
N PHE A 120 -6.26 -8.65 12.76
CA PHE A 120 -6.75 -8.57 11.38
C PHE A 120 -7.20 -9.95 10.91
N GLY A 121 -8.47 -10.06 10.49
CA GLY A 121 -9.00 -11.33 9.99
C GLY A 121 -8.26 -11.88 8.76
N VAL A 122 -7.62 -11.01 7.98
CA VAL A 122 -6.79 -11.40 6.82
C VAL A 122 -5.57 -12.25 7.21
N LEU A 123 -5.16 -12.24 8.49
CA LEU A 123 -4.02 -13.01 9.01
C LEU A 123 -4.46 -14.26 9.80
N ASP A 124 -5.74 -14.61 9.79
CA ASP A 124 -6.25 -15.78 10.51
C ASP A 124 -5.66 -17.07 9.96
N GLY A 125 -5.15 -17.92 10.86
CA GLY A 125 -4.43 -19.15 10.51
C GLY A 125 -2.98 -18.97 10.04
N ARG A 126 -2.50 -17.75 9.82
CA ARG A 126 -1.18 -17.51 9.19
C ARG A 126 -0.07 -17.09 10.15
N ARG A 127 -0.42 -16.38 11.24
CA ARG A 127 0.51 -15.73 12.18
C ARG A 127 1.68 -16.59 12.66
N GLY A 128 1.46 -17.89 12.88
CA GLY A 128 2.51 -18.81 13.35
C GLY A 128 3.60 -19.11 12.32
N GLY A 129 3.36 -18.85 11.04
CA GLY A 129 4.32 -19.06 9.95
C GLY A 129 4.92 -17.78 9.37
N ILE A 130 4.55 -16.61 9.91
CA ILE A 130 5.09 -15.32 9.44
C ILE A 130 6.50 -15.18 9.98
N ASP A 131 7.46 -15.06 9.06
CA ASP A 131 8.84 -14.73 9.38
C ASP A 131 8.94 -13.27 9.85
N THR A 132 9.35 -13.12 11.11
CA THR A 132 9.40 -11.84 11.84
C THR A 132 10.80 -11.25 11.95
N ASP A 133 11.83 -11.91 11.43
CA ASP A 133 13.24 -11.54 11.70
C ASP A 133 13.58 -10.12 11.22
N ALA A 134 12.91 -9.67 10.15
CA ALA A 134 13.08 -8.34 9.60
C ALA A 134 12.15 -7.27 10.20
N LEU A 135 11.26 -7.65 11.12
CA LEU A 135 10.24 -6.75 11.66
C LEU A 135 10.67 -6.21 13.04
N PRO A 136 10.52 -4.89 13.30
CA PRO A 136 10.79 -4.32 14.62
C PRO A 136 9.59 -4.57 15.53
N ILE A 137 9.43 -5.82 15.95
CA ILE A 137 8.44 -6.28 16.92
C ILE A 137 9.17 -6.83 18.13
N GLU A 138 8.95 -6.20 19.28
CA GLU A 138 9.35 -6.72 20.61
C GLU A 138 8.42 -7.85 21.06
#